data_AF-A0A536LZF4-F1
#
_entry.id   AF-A0A536LZF4-F1
#
_cell.length_a   1.000
_cell.length_b   1.000
_cell.length_c   1.000
_cell.angle_alpha   90.00
_cell.angle_beta   90.00
_cell.angle_gamma   90.00
#
_symmetry.space_group_name_H-M   'P 1'
#
loop_
_entity.id
_entity.type
_entity.pdbx_description
1 polymer ?
#
loop_
_entity_poly.entity_id
_entity_poly.type
_entity_poly.pdbx_seq_one_letter_code
_entity_poly.pdbx_strand_id
1 'polypeptide(L)'
;MLRLLLFLSVTLLAVGAVTCGGDNGRPKQEVKAALSAYFDKYLAVHKDVNGRIVALKIKYPKGYLDLTDKSAADLQQTKDSYRDYATLFDEFDGRVRALDPPAEISDLVKQVLDADQAVSAINHDRLAKLEIASSTADLDMIFAPDPTFTSAVDRTVEVCASMIERAKQYDYELDLPCRG
;
A
#
# COMPACT_ATOMS: atom_id res chain seq x y z
N MET A 1 72.78 -10.29 -28.59
CA MET A 1 72.55 -10.56 -27.16
C MET A 1 71.26 -11.34 -27.02
N LEU A 2 71.41 -12.65 -26.92
CA LEU A 2 70.36 -13.62 -26.64
C LEU A 2 70.34 -13.82 -25.12
N ARG A 3 69.15 -14.08 -24.57
CA ARG A 3 68.85 -14.78 -23.29
C ARG A 3 68.70 -13.98 -21.98
N LEU A 4 67.52 -14.25 -21.37
CA LEU A 4 67.12 -14.24 -19.95
C LEU A 4 66.88 -12.85 -19.31
N LEU A 5 65.73 -12.49 -18.73
CA LEU A 5 64.62 -13.20 -18.05
C LEU A 5 63.33 -12.32 -18.18
N LEU A 6 62.20 -12.78 -18.76
CA LEU A 6 61.04 -13.40 -18.08
C LEU A 6 60.91 -13.05 -16.58
N PHE A 7 59.90 -12.25 -16.20
CA PHE A 7 58.84 -12.64 -15.25
C PHE A 7 57.88 -11.46 -14.92
N LEU A 8 56.58 -11.80 -14.92
CA LEU A 8 55.45 -11.21 -14.16
C LEU A 8 55.01 -9.75 -14.42
N SER A 9 53.84 -9.61 -15.04
CA SER A 9 52.56 -9.09 -14.46
C SER A 9 51.65 -8.60 -15.62
N VAL A 10 50.68 -9.40 -16.09
CA VAL A 10 49.27 -9.42 -15.63
C VAL A 10 48.72 -8.04 -15.29
N THR A 11 47.95 -7.46 -16.22
CA THR A 11 46.62 -6.82 -16.05
C THR A 11 46.21 -6.24 -17.41
N LEU A 12 45.32 -6.86 -18.19
CA LEU A 12 43.85 -6.82 -18.03
C LEU A 12 43.37 -5.43 -17.59
N LEU A 13 43.10 -4.57 -18.57
CA LEU A 13 42.16 -3.46 -18.42
C LEU A 13 41.16 -3.58 -19.57
N ALA A 14 40.20 -4.47 -19.35
CA ALA A 14 38.87 -4.32 -19.89
C ALA A 14 38.43 -2.88 -19.59
N VAL A 15 38.11 -2.13 -20.64
CA VAL A 15 37.40 -0.87 -20.52
C VAL A 15 36.02 -1.23 -19.97
N GLY A 16 35.92 -1.19 -18.64
CA GLY A 16 34.68 -1.40 -17.92
C GLY A 16 33.68 -0.38 -18.41
N ALA A 17 32.62 -0.87 -19.04
CA ALA A 17 31.36 -0.17 -19.08
C ALA A 17 30.99 0.14 -17.62
N VAL A 18 31.15 1.41 -17.24
CA VAL A 18 30.66 1.92 -15.97
C VAL A 18 29.14 1.93 -16.06
N THR A 19 28.51 0.81 -15.71
CA THR A 19 27.09 0.75 -15.38
C THR A 19 26.93 1.35 -13.98
N CYS A 20 26.82 2.67 -13.93
CA CYS A 20 26.40 3.38 -12.73
C CYS A 20 24.92 3.12 -12.44
N GLY A 21 24.64 2.43 -11.33
CA GLY A 21 23.40 2.45 -10.54
C GLY A 21 22.20 1.71 -11.14
N GLY A 22 21.57 0.74 -10.48
CA GLY A 22 21.74 0.10 -9.18
C GLY A 22 20.94 -1.22 -9.24
N ASP A 23 21.11 -2.08 -8.23
CA ASP A 23 20.53 -3.43 -8.07
C ASP A 23 21.23 -4.60 -8.75
N ASN A 24 21.92 -5.39 -7.91
CA ASN A 24 22.30 -6.81 -8.02
C ASN A 24 22.83 -7.33 -9.38
N GLY A 25 23.19 -6.46 -10.32
CA GLY A 25 23.63 -6.82 -11.67
C GLY A 25 22.49 -7.11 -12.66
N ARG A 26 21.22 -6.83 -12.32
CA ARG A 26 20.09 -7.07 -13.23
C ARG A 26 19.97 -5.97 -14.27
N PRO A 27 19.63 -6.28 -15.54
CA PRO A 27 19.35 -5.26 -16.55
C PRO A 27 18.12 -4.42 -16.17
N LYS A 28 18.19 -3.10 -16.41
CA LYS A 28 17.10 -2.15 -16.14
C LYS A 28 15.73 -2.59 -16.71
N GLN A 29 15.74 -3.19 -17.90
CA GLN A 29 14.52 -3.71 -18.55
C GLN A 29 13.89 -4.90 -17.81
N GLU A 30 14.71 -5.75 -17.21
CA GLU A 30 14.24 -6.89 -16.43
C GLU A 30 13.56 -6.41 -15.14
N VAL A 31 14.17 -5.42 -14.47
CA VAL A 31 13.61 -4.78 -13.29
C VAL A 31 12.30 -4.08 -13.62
N LYS A 32 12.26 -3.29 -14.72
CA LYS A 32 11.04 -2.64 -15.20
C LYS A 32 9.90 -3.63 -15.45
N ALA A 33 10.18 -4.76 -16.10
CA ALA A 33 9.17 -5.79 -16.35
C ALA A 33 8.63 -6.40 -15.05
N ALA A 34 9.51 -6.69 -14.08
CA ALA A 34 9.12 -7.21 -12.78
C ALA A 34 8.27 -6.20 -11.98
N LEU A 35 8.68 -4.94 -11.94
CA LEU A 35 7.90 -3.86 -11.31
C LEU A 35 6.52 -3.71 -11.97
N SER A 36 6.46 -3.68 -13.31
CA SER A 36 5.20 -3.57 -14.04
C SER A 36 4.24 -4.70 -13.69
N ALA A 37 4.72 -5.95 -13.71
CA ALA A 37 3.90 -7.12 -13.40
C ALA A 37 3.38 -7.12 -11.95
N TYR A 38 4.17 -6.61 -11.00
CA TYR A 38 3.73 -6.43 -9.62
C TYR A 38 2.67 -5.34 -9.51
N PHE A 39 2.92 -4.16 -10.09
CA PHE A 39 2.03 -3.01 -9.99
C PHE A 39 0.70 -3.22 -10.71
N ASP A 40 0.67 -3.96 -11.82
CA ASP A 40 -0.57 -4.36 -12.48
C ASP A 40 -1.47 -5.20 -11.57
N LYS A 41 -0.89 -6.15 -10.82
CA LYS A 41 -1.61 -6.96 -9.83
C LYS A 41 -2.07 -6.12 -8.66
N TYR A 42 -1.21 -5.25 -8.13
CA TYR A 42 -1.55 -4.33 -7.06
C TYR A 42 -2.74 -3.43 -7.45
N LEU A 43 -2.69 -2.83 -8.65
CA LEU A 43 -3.76 -2.00 -9.19
C LEU A 43 -5.07 -2.77 -9.38
N ALA A 44 -5.00 -4.03 -9.80
CA ALA A 44 -6.18 -4.89 -9.92
C ALA A 44 -6.85 -5.12 -8.55
N VAL A 45 -6.05 -5.41 -7.51
CA VAL A 45 -6.55 -5.55 -6.12
C VAL A 45 -7.20 -4.24 -5.66
N HIS A 46 -6.53 -3.10 -5.85
CA HIS A 46 -7.07 -1.80 -5.45
C HIS A 46 -8.38 -1.48 -6.17
N LYS A 47 -8.47 -1.69 -7.49
CA LYS A 47 -9.68 -1.41 -8.27
C LYS A 47 -10.87 -2.27 -7.83
N ASP A 48 -10.65 -3.55 -7.59
CA ASP A 48 -11.69 -4.47 -7.12
C ASP A 48 -12.24 -4.05 -5.75
N VAL A 49 -11.35 -3.88 -4.75
CA VAL A 49 -11.75 -3.50 -3.40
C VAL A 49 -12.41 -2.12 -3.39
N ASN A 50 -11.85 -1.14 -4.09
CA ASN A 50 -12.45 0.19 -4.17
C ASN A 50 -13.83 0.17 -4.84
N GLY A 51 -14.01 -0.63 -5.90
CA GLY A 51 -15.32 -0.83 -6.53
C GLY A 51 -16.36 -1.36 -5.53
N ARG A 52 -15.95 -2.29 -4.65
CA ARG A 52 -16.80 -2.81 -3.57
C ARG A 52 -17.07 -1.79 -2.48
N ILE A 53 -16.09 -0.95 -2.11
CA ILE A 53 -16.30 0.19 -1.19
C ILE A 53 -17.34 1.16 -1.77
N VAL A 54 -17.23 1.50 -3.07
CA VAL A 54 -18.22 2.35 -3.75
C VAL A 54 -19.61 1.69 -3.71
N ALA A 55 -19.70 0.38 -3.97
CA ALA A 55 -20.97 -0.34 -3.87
C ALA A 55 -21.55 -0.33 -2.44
N LEU A 56 -20.72 -0.37 -1.40
CA LEU A 56 -21.18 -0.21 -0.01
C LEU A 56 -21.79 1.17 0.24
N LYS A 57 -21.18 2.24 -0.29
CA LYS A 57 -21.75 3.60 -0.16
C LYS A 57 -23.11 3.73 -0.84
N ILE A 58 -23.34 3.00 -1.93
CA ILE A 58 -24.64 2.94 -2.61
C ILE A 58 -25.65 2.11 -1.79
N LYS A 59 -25.22 0.95 -1.27
CA LYS A 59 -26.04 0.07 -0.42
C LYS A 59 -26.45 0.76 0.89
N TYR A 60 -25.56 1.56 1.46
CA TYR A 60 -25.74 2.22 2.74
C TYR A 60 -25.50 3.75 2.66
N PRO A 61 -26.39 4.52 2.02
CA PRO A 61 -26.14 5.94 1.72
C PRO A 61 -25.96 6.82 2.97
N LYS A 62 -26.52 6.41 4.12
CA LYS A 62 -26.43 7.14 5.40
C LYS A 62 -25.50 6.49 6.43
N GLY A 63 -24.99 5.29 6.14
CA GLY A 63 -24.38 4.41 7.14
C GLY A 63 -23.04 4.87 7.70
N TYR A 64 -22.30 5.75 7.04
CA TYR A 64 -20.95 6.09 7.53
C TYR A 64 -20.93 7.15 8.62
N LEU A 65 -21.60 8.29 8.43
CA LEU A 65 -21.57 9.43 9.37
C LEU A 65 -22.79 10.35 9.22
N ASP A 66 -23.75 10.01 8.35
CA ASP A 66 -24.87 10.90 8.02
C ASP A 66 -26.15 10.43 8.70
N LEU A 67 -26.12 10.45 10.03
CA LEU A 67 -27.28 10.15 10.85
C LEU A 67 -28.09 11.42 11.08
N THR A 68 -28.80 11.83 10.02
CA THR A 68 -29.76 12.94 10.04
C THR A 68 -30.87 12.71 11.06
N ASP A 69 -31.27 11.46 11.27
CA ASP A 69 -32.24 11.03 12.29
C ASP A 69 -31.60 10.03 13.25
N LYS A 70 -31.76 10.25 14.56
CA LYS A 70 -31.14 9.42 15.61
C LYS A 70 -31.91 8.13 15.87
N SER A 71 -32.20 7.35 14.83
CA SER A 71 -33.00 6.12 14.93
C SER A 71 -32.13 4.87 15.20
N ALA A 72 -32.75 3.85 15.79
CA ALA A 72 -32.09 2.55 15.99
C ALA A 72 -31.80 1.84 14.65
N ALA A 73 -32.63 2.07 13.64
CA ALA A 73 -32.43 1.51 12.30
C ALA A 73 -31.19 2.11 11.62
N ASP A 74 -31.01 3.42 11.74
CA ASP A 74 -29.84 4.12 11.20
C ASP A 74 -28.55 3.69 11.90
N LEU A 75 -28.58 3.55 13.24
CA LEU A 75 -27.45 3.01 14.01
C LEU A 75 -27.11 1.57 13.58
N GLN A 76 -28.11 0.71 13.36
CA GLN A 76 -27.88 -0.66 12.88
C GLN A 76 -27.29 -0.66 11.46
N GLN A 77 -27.77 0.21 10.58
CA GLN A 77 -27.23 0.34 9.24
C GLN A 77 -25.76 0.81 9.27
N THR A 78 -25.41 1.71 10.17
CA THR A 78 -24.01 2.12 10.38
C THR A 78 -23.14 0.95 10.82
N LYS A 79 -23.58 0.17 11.82
CA LYS A 79 -22.90 -1.07 12.24
C LYS A 79 -22.67 -2.00 11.05
N ASP A 80 -23.71 -2.29 10.28
CA ASP A 80 -23.63 -3.21 9.15
C ASP A 80 -22.69 -2.69 8.05
N SER A 81 -22.77 -1.40 7.73
CA SER A 81 -21.88 -0.78 6.74
C SER A 81 -20.41 -0.85 7.15
N TYR A 82 -20.13 -0.65 8.44
CA TYR A 82 -18.78 -0.61 8.97
C TYR A 82 -18.17 -2.02 9.14
N ARG A 83 -18.97 -3.05 9.44
CA ARG A 83 -18.56 -4.47 9.36
C ARG A 83 -18.15 -4.86 7.94
N ASP A 84 -19.00 -4.56 6.96
CA ASP A 84 -18.72 -4.84 5.55
C ASP A 84 -17.44 -4.09 5.11
N TYR A 85 -17.26 -2.85 5.56
CA TYR A 85 -16.07 -2.04 5.28
C TYR A 85 -14.77 -2.57 5.90
N ALA A 86 -14.80 -2.94 7.19
CA ALA A 86 -13.63 -3.49 7.88
C ALA A 86 -13.16 -4.80 7.22
N THR A 87 -14.10 -5.65 6.79
CA THR A 87 -13.80 -6.88 6.05
C THR A 87 -13.05 -6.61 4.74
N LEU A 88 -13.40 -5.53 4.02
CA LEU A 88 -12.72 -5.14 2.79
C LEU A 88 -11.28 -4.66 3.03
N PHE A 89 -11.00 -4.04 4.17
CA PHE A 89 -9.64 -3.68 4.57
C PHE A 89 -8.78 -4.92 4.81
N ASP A 90 -9.28 -5.89 5.58
CA ASP A 90 -8.57 -7.15 5.83
C ASP A 90 -8.32 -7.92 4.53
N GLU A 91 -9.29 -7.91 3.62
CA GLU A 91 -9.16 -8.53 2.31
C GLU A 91 -8.11 -7.85 1.43
N PHE A 92 -8.06 -6.50 1.42
CA PHE A 92 -7.02 -5.74 0.72
C PHE A 92 -5.64 -6.08 1.27
N ASP A 93 -5.45 -5.98 2.58
CA ASP A 93 -4.17 -6.28 3.26
C ASP A 93 -3.71 -7.71 2.97
N GLY A 94 -4.63 -8.68 3.07
CA GLY A 94 -4.35 -10.09 2.79
C GLY A 94 -3.94 -10.34 1.34
N ARG A 95 -4.64 -9.72 0.38
CA ARG A 95 -4.34 -9.87 -1.05
C ARG A 95 -3.02 -9.20 -1.45
N VAL A 96 -2.72 -8.02 -0.89
CA VAL A 96 -1.44 -7.33 -1.15
C VAL A 96 -0.27 -8.10 -0.53
N ARG A 97 -0.43 -8.64 0.70
CA ARG A 97 0.59 -9.50 1.34
C ARG A 97 0.86 -10.80 0.60
N ALA A 98 -0.11 -11.32 -0.14
CA ALA A 98 0.05 -12.49 -0.99
C ALA A 98 0.77 -12.20 -2.32
N LEU A 99 0.98 -10.93 -2.66
CA LEU A 99 1.84 -10.57 -3.79
C LEU A 99 3.31 -10.79 -3.42
N ASP A 100 4.11 -11.14 -4.42
CA ASP A 100 5.56 -11.27 -4.29
C ASP A 100 6.22 -10.00 -4.86
N PRO A 101 6.58 -9.01 -4.02
CA PRO A 101 7.16 -7.77 -4.50
C PRO A 101 8.61 -7.99 -4.96
N PRO A 102 9.02 -7.35 -6.08
CA PRO A 102 10.41 -7.36 -6.48
C PRO A 102 11.30 -6.66 -5.44
N ALA A 103 12.54 -7.14 -5.30
CA ALA A 103 13.46 -6.73 -4.23
C ALA A 103 13.66 -5.21 -4.15
N GLU A 104 13.62 -4.54 -5.29
CA GLU A 104 13.82 -3.10 -5.46
C GLU A 104 12.79 -2.23 -4.72
N ILE A 105 11.60 -2.78 -4.44
CA ILE A 105 10.52 -2.10 -3.70
C ILE A 105 10.03 -2.89 -2.47
N SER A 106 10.58 -4.07 -2.18
CA SER A 106 10.07 -4.95 -1.12
C SER A 106 10.00 -4.26 0.25
N ASP A 107 11.03 -3.50 0.62
CA ASP A 107 11.04 -2.73 1.87
C ASP A 107 10.00 -1.61 1.90
N LEU A 108 9.72 -0.97 0.76
CA LEU A 108 8.69 0.06 0.65
C LEU A 108 7.28 -0.55 0.72
N VAL A 109 7.06 -1.66 0.02
CA VAL A 109 5.80 -2.43 0.08
C VAL A 109 5.52 -2.88 1.52
N LYS A 110 6.54 -3.36 2.23
CA LYS A 110 6.40 -3.71 3.64
C LYS A 110 6.00 -2.50 4.49
N GLN A 111 6.62 -1.34 4.28
CA GLN A 111 6.26 -0.12 5.00
C GLN A 111 4.84 0.36 4.70
N VAL A 112 4.34 0.23 3.46
CA VAL A 112 2.94 0.50 3.14
C VAL A 112 2.03 -0.46 3.92
N LEU A 113 2.33 -1.75 3.88
CA LEU A 113 1.55 -2.78 4.56
C LEU A 113 1.54 -2.64 6.09
N ASP A 114 2.63 -2.15 6.69
CA ASP A 114 2.71 -1.89 8.13
C ASP A 114 1.92 -0.62 8.50
N ALA A 115 1.94 0.42 7.65
CA ALA A 115 1.13 1.63 7.83
C ALA A 115 -0.37 1.35 7.66
N ASP A 116 -0.75 0.59 6.63
CA ASP A 116 -2.14 0.17 6.39
C ASP A 116 -2.66 -0.71 7.53
N GLN A 117 -1.82 -1.57 8.13
CA GLN A 117 -2.20 -2.32 9.32
C GLN A 117 -2.50 -1.43 10.53
N ALA A 118 -1.79 -0.31 10.71
CA ALA A 118 -2.11 0.64 11.76
C ALA A 118 -3.47 1.30 11.53
N VAL A 119 -3.79 1.66 10.27
CA VAL A 119 -5.11 2.17 9.86
C VAL A 119 -6.20 1.11 10.11
N SER A 120 -5.95 -0.13 9.71
CA SER A 120 -6.87 -1.27 9.90
C SER A 120 -7.15 -1.52 11.39
N ALA A 121 -6.11 -1.55 12.23
CA ALA A 121 -6.25 -1.76 13.67
C ALA A 121 -7.15 -0.69 14.34
N ILE A 122 -6.98 0.58 13.97
CA ILE A 122 -7.85 1.67 14.47
C ILE A 122 -9.29 1.49 13.97
N ASN A 123 -9.46 1.09 12.71
CA ASN A 123 -10.79 0.81 12.20
C ASN A 123 -11.46 -0.37 12.91
N HIS A 124 -10.73 -1.43 13.24
CA HIS A 124 -11.26 -2.54 14.04
C HIS A 124 -11.63 -2.14 15.47
N ASP A 125 -10.84 -1.29 16.12
CA ASP A 125 -11.19 -0.72 17.43
C ASP A 125 -12.48 0.12 17.36
N ARG A 126 -12.63 0.95 16.33
CA ARG A 126 -13.87 1.69 16.06
C ARG A 126 -15.05 0.74 15.84
N LEU A 127 -14.86 -0.36 15.11
CA LEU A 127 -15.90 -1.37 14.89
C LEU A 127 -16.32 -1.99 16.24
N ALA A 128 -15.38 -2.40 17.07
CA ALA A 128 -15.67 -2.98 18.38
C ALA A 128 -16.48 -2.02 19.29
N LYS A 129 -16.14 -0.73 19.28
CA LYS A 129 -16.90 0.30 20.01
C LYS A 129 -18.29 0.52 19.40
N LEU A 130 -18.38 0.49 18.08
CA LEU A 130 -19.64 0.63 17.35
C LEU A 130 -20.59 -0.54 17.63
N GLU A 131 -20.07 -1.76 17.76
CA GLU A 131 -20.87 -2.95 18.11
C GLU A 131 -21.66 -2.77 19.41
N ILE A 132 -21.02 -2.16 20.42
CA ILE A 132 -21.63 -1.92 21.74
C ILE A 132 -22.38 -0.59 21.83
N ALA A 133 -22.28 0.29 20.83
CA ALA A 133 -23.00 1.55 20.81
C ALA A 133 -24.51 1.32 20.87
N SER A 134 -25.18 2.08 21.74
CA SER A 134 -26.62 1.96 21.99
C SER A 134 -27.41 3.15 21.43
N SER A 135 -26.71 4.22 21.08
CA SER A 135 -27.28 5.44 20.55
C SER A 135 -26.39 6.06 19.48
N THR A 136 -26.95 6.96 18.68
CA THR A 136 -26.16 7.71 17.71
C THR A 136 -25.24 8.77 18.35
N ALA A 137 -25.45 9.11 19.63
CA ALA A 137 -24.56 10.01 20.35
C ALA A 137 -23.19 9.36 20.64
N ASP A 138 -23.13 8.03 20.71
CA ASP A 138 -21.88 7.29 20.91
C ASP A 138 -20.94 7.44 19.70
N LEU A 139 -21.48 7.73 18.51
CA LEU A 139 -20.71 7.83 17.27
C LEU A 139 -19.74 9.01 17.26
N ASP A 140 -20.13 10.15 17.84
CA ASP A 140 -19.27 11.34 17.90
C ASP A 140 -17.97 11.05 18.66
N MET A 141 -18.05 10.20 19.70
CA MET A 141 -16.87 9.77 20.45
C MET A 141 -16.07 8.70 19.71
N ILE A 142 -16.73 7.77 19.02
CA ILE A 142 -16.07 6.68 18.27
C ILE A 142 -15.29 7.22 17.07
N PHE A 143 -15.86 8.20 16.36
CA PHE A 143 -15.29 8.78 15.15
C PHE A 143 -14.66 10.16 15.37
N ALA A 144 -14.42 10.53 16.62
CA ALA A 144 -13.63 11.73 16.93
C ALA A 144 -12.27 11.70 16.19
N PRO A 145 -11.74 12.87 15.78
CA PRO A 145 -10.44 12.94 15.14
C PRO A 145 -9.37 12.22 15.95
N ASP A 146 -8.64 11.33 15.29
CA ASP A 146 -7.57 10.53 15.88
C ASP A 146 -6.24 10.89 15.21
N PRO A 147 -5.31 11.57 15.90
CA PRO A 147 -4.01 11.93 15.35
C PRO A 147 -3.18 10.72 14.89
N THR A 148 -3.33 9.57 15.55
CA THR A 148 -2.64 8.33 15.16
C THR A 148 -3.21 7.80 13.84
N PHE A 149 -4.53 7.86 13.67
CA PHE A 149 -5.17 7.51 12.38
C PHE A 149 -4.67 8.42 11.26
N THR A 150 -4.69 9.75 11.47
CA THR A 150 -4.21 10.72 10.48
C THR A 150 -2.75 10.47 10.12
N SER A 151 -1.88 10.30 11.13
CA SER A 151 -0.46 10.02 10.89
C SER A 151 -0.22 8.70 10.15
N ALA A 152 -1.03 7.67 10.40
CA ALA A 152 -0.92 6.39 9.70
C ALA A 152 -1.32 6.54 8.22
N VAL A 153 -2.41 7.27 7.95
CA VAL A 153 -2.84 7.59 6.57
C VAL A 153 -1.76 8.41 5.85
N ASP A 154 -1.26 9.47 6.47
CA ASP A 154 -0.20 10.32 5.88
C ASP A 154 1.05 9.48 5.56
N ARG A 155 1.41 8.55 6.45
CA ARG A 155 2.53 7.63 6.23
C ARG A 155 2.28 6.68 5.04
N THR A 156 1.08 6.11 4.91
CA THR A 156 0.71 5.30 3.74
C THR A 156 0.90 6.10 2.44
N VAL A 157 0.44 7.35 2.40
CA VAL A 157 0.57 8.22 1.21
C VAL A 157 2.04 8.50 0.87
N GLU A 158 2.85 8.85 1.87
CA GLU A 158 4.27 9.15 1.70
C GLU A 158 5.04 7.94 1.14
N VAL A 159 4.82 6.75 1.70
CA VAL A 159 5.53 5.54 1.27
C VAL A 159 5.04 5.10 -0.12
N CYS A 160 3.74 5.21 -0.40
CA CYS A 160 3.22 4.92 -1.74
C CYS A 160 3.81 5.87 -2.81
N ALA A 161 3.90 7.17 -2.52
CA ALA A 161 4.55 8.12 -3.42
C ALA A 161 6.04 7.77 -3.62
N SER A 162 6.72 7.30 -2.57
CA SER A 162 8.10 6.82 -2.66
C SER A 162 8.25 5.59 -3.57
N MET A 163 7.24 4.72 -3.65
CA MET A 163 7.23 3.60 -4.61
C MET A 163 7.12 4.09 -6.06
N ILE A 164 6.31 5.14 -6.31
CA ILE A 164 6.24 5.81 -7.63
C ILE A 164 7.59 6.41 -8.01
N GLU A 165 8.23 7.14 -7.10
CA GLU A 165 9.56 7.71 -7.36
C GLU A 165 10.62 6.63 -7.59
N ARG A 166 10.54 5.50 -6.87
CA ARG A 166 11.43 4.36 -7.09
C ARG A 166 11.22 3.75 -8.48
N ALA A 167 9.98 3.60 -8.94
CA ALA A 167 9.67 3.08 -10.27
C ALA A 167 10.30 3.92 -11.41
N LYS A 168 10.30 5.25 -11.26
CA LYS A 168 10.90 6.17 -12.25
C LYS A 168 12.40 5.93 -12.47
N GLN A 169 13.12 5.44 -11.47
CA GLN A 169 14.55 5.12 -11.61
C GLN A 169 14.80 4.02 -12.66
N TYR A 170 13.78 3.21 -12.97
CA TYR A 170 13.83 2.14 -13.99
C TYR A 170 13.09 2.51 -15.28
N ASP A 171 12.87 3.80 -15.56
CA ASP A 171 12.10 4.30 -16.71
C ASP A 171 10.68 3.70 -16.79
N TYR A 172 10.10 3.39 -15.63
CA TYR A 172 8.72 2.94 -15.53
C TYR A 172 7.85 4.09 -15.01
N GLU A 173 6.88 4.47 -15.83
CA GLU A 173 5.84 5.41 -15.42
C GLU A 173 4.77 4.65 -14.66
N LEU A 174 4.58 5.05 -13.41
CA LEU A 174 3.65 4.42 -12.49
C LEU A 174 2.72 5.49 -11.94
N ASP A 175 1.42 5.24 -12.03
CA ASP A 175 0.38 6.03 -11.42
C ASP A 175 -0.41 5.13 -10.45
N LEU A 176 0.04 5.10 -9.20
CA LEU A 176 -0.68 4.40 -8.14
C LEU A 176 -1.69 5.34 -7.50
N PRO A 177 -2.89 4.84 -7.16
CA PRO A 177 -3.80 5.56 -6.27
C PRO A 177 -3.24 5.54 -4.84
N CYS A 178 -2.22 6.38 -4.60
CA CYS A 178 -1.67 6.67 -3.28
C CYS A 178 -2.69 7.50 -2.51
N ARG A 179 -3.69 6.79 -1.96
CA ARG A 179 -4.91 7.27 -1.30
C ARG A 179 -4.99 8.77 -0.96
N GLY A 180 -6.08 9.38 -1.42
CA GLY A 180 -6.85 10.43 -0.73
C GLY A 180 -8.32 10.09 -0.87
#